data_AF-A0A2D0IK27-F1
#
_entry.id   AF-A0A2D0IK27-F1
#
_cell.length_a   1.000
_cell.length_b   1.000
_cell.length_c   1.000
_cell.angle_alpha   90.00
_cell.angle_beta   90.00
_cell.angle_gamma   90.00
#
_symmetry.space_group_name_H-M   'P 1'
#
loop_
_entity.id
_entity.type
_entity.pdbx_description
1 polymer ?
#
loop_
_entity_poly.entity_id
_entity_poly.type
_entity_poly.pdbx_seq_one_letter_code
_entity_poly.pdbx_strand_id
1 'polypeptide(L)'
;MSQQDFIIWVFCWVEDNLTELQQGTRLRSRGCPSKLSDAEVITMEVIGEYLGFSTDRGIWTYFCHHWREWFPRLGSRANFAKQASHLWVVKQKRQEKLAILLGAFDRPVHIIDGFPLPVCGFKRAKGSTNFKGQADYGYCVAPRTKLTTDLKDI
;
A
#
# COMPACT_ATOMS: atom_id res chain seq x y z
N MET A 1 -2.99 -24.96 2.42
CA MET A 1 -2.26 -24.38 1.27
C MET A 1 -0.84 -24.08 1.73
N SER A 2 0.19 -24.44 0.98
CA SER A 2 1.56 -24.06 1.35
C SER A 2 1.76 -22.56 1.13
N GLN A 3 2.78 -21.98 1.76
CA GLN A 3 3.09 -20.58 1.54
C GLN A 3 3.48 -20.31 0.08
N GLN A 4 4.19 -21.24 -0.56
CA GLN A 4 4.57 -21.16 -1.97
C GLN A 4 3.34 -21.08 -2.88
N ASP A 5 2.37 -21.98 -2.68
CA ASP A 5 1.13 -22.00 -3.47
C ASP A 5 0.35 -20.69 -3.30
N PHE A 6 0.34 -20.14 -2.07
CA PHE A 6 -0.31 -18.86 -1.79
C PHE A 6 0.38 -17.71 -2.53
N ILE A 7 1.71 -17.65 -2.52
CA ILE A 7 2.47 -16.62 -3.23
C ILE A 7 2.19 -16.70 -4.74
N ILE A 8 2.22 -17.90 -5.32
CA ILE A 8 1.94 -18.12 -6.74
C ILE A 8 0.51 -17.67 -7.07
N TRP A 9 -0.46 -18.10 -6.26
CA TRP A 9 -1.87 -17.75 -6.48
C TRP A 9 -2.09 -16.24 -6.43
N VAL A 10 -1.52 -15.55 -5.43
CA VAL A 10 -1.61 -14.08 -5.32
C VAL A 10 -0.94 -13.41 -6.51
N PHE A 11 0.22 -13.89 -6.95
CA PHE A 11 0.92 -13.33 -8.10
C PHE A 11 0.08 -13.40 -9.38
N CYS A 12 -0.45 -14.59 -9.70
CA CYS A 12 -1.31 -14.79 -10.86
C CYS A 12 -2.55 -13.89 -10.79
N TRP A 13 -3.22 -13.85 -9.63
CA TRP A 13 -4.39 -13.01 -9.44
C TRP A 13 -4.07 -11.52 -9.63
N VAL A 14 -2.93 -11.05 -9.12
CA VAL A 14 -2.50 -9.65 -9.25
C VAL A 14 -2.19 -9.30 -10.71
N GLU A 15 -1.46 -10.15 -11.43
CA GLU A 15 -1.14 -9.96 -12.86
C GLU A 15 -2.40 -9.84 -13.72
N ASP A 16 -3.37 -10.75 -13.54
CA ASP A 16 -4.63 -10.74 -14.29
C ASP A 16 -5.42 -9.44 -14.07
N ASN A 17 -5.54 -9.03 -12.80
CA ASN A 17 -6.27 -7.81 -12.43
C ASN A 17 -5.54 -6.53 -12.85
N LEU A 18 -4.20 -6.52 -12.84
CA LEU A 18 -3.41 -5.40 -13.34
C LEU A 18 -3.58 -5.23 -14.84
N THR A 19 -3.56 -6.34 -15.58
CA THR A 19 -3.77 -6.33 -17.02
C THR A 19 -5.15 -5.76 -17.37
N GLU A 20 -6.20 -6.18 -16.64
CA GLU A 20 -7.56 -5.65 -16.79
C GLU A 20 -7.63 -4.13 -16.53
N LEU A 21 -6.92 -3.64 -15.51
CA LEU A 21 -6.88 -2.21 -15.16
C LEU A 21 -6.06 -1.36 -16.13
N GLN A 22 -5.01 -1.93 -16.73
CA GLN A 22 -4.13 -1.20 -17.64
C GLN A 22 -4.76 -1.01 -19.01
N GLN A 23 -5.58 -1.95 -19.51
CA GLN A 23 -6.20 -1.87 -20.84
C GLN A 23 -5.21 -1.45 -21.96
N GLY A 24 -3.96 -1.91 -21.88
CA GLY A 24 -2.89 -1.54 -22.82
C GLY A 24 -2.21 -0.19 -22.57
N THR A 25 -2.63 0.57 -21.55
CA THR A 25 -2.04 1.86 -21.17
C THR A 25 -0.97 1.66 -20.09
N ARG A 26 0.19 2.31 -20.27
CA ARG A 26 1.25 2.31 -19.26
C ARG A 26 0.84 3.14 -18.04
N LEU A 27 0.93 2.53 -16.85
CA LEU A 27 0.69 3.20 -15.57
C LEU A 27 1.65 4.39 -15.32
N ARG A 28 2.84 4.34 -15.94
CA ARG A 28 3.86 5.39 -15.83
C ARG A 28 4.38 5.76 -17.21
N SER A 29 4.41 7.05 -17.50
CA SER A 29 4.94 7.61 -18.76
C SER A 29 6.34 8.21 -18.63
N ARG A 30 6.84 8.44 -17.40
CA ARG A 30 8.10 9.15 -17.13
C ARG A 30 8.98 8.40 -16.13
N GLY A 31 10.30 8.57 -16.28
CA GLY A 31 11.32 8.02 -15.37
C GLY A 31 11.99 6.75 -15.90
N CYS A 32 13.09 6.34 -15.24
CA CYS A 32 13.76 5.08 -15.52
C CYS A 32 12.83 3.92 -15.10
N PRO A 33 12.62 2.89 -15.94
CA PRO A 33 11.79 1.76 -15.59
C PRO A 33 12.35 1.07 -14.34
N SER A 34 11.45 0.69 -13.43
CA SER A 34 11.82 -0.16 -12.31
C SER A 34 12.28 -1.53 -12.82
N LYS A 35 13.30 -2.09 -12.18
CA LYS A 35 13.77 -3.45 -12.50
C LYS A 35 12.74 -4.51 -12.12
N LEU A 36 12.02 -4.25 -11.04
CA LEU A 36 10.92 -5.06 -10.52
C LEU A 36 9.62 -4.62 -11.21
N SER A 37 8.79 -5.58 -11.62
CA SER A 37 7.47 -5.32 -12.19
C SER A 37 6.51 -4.77 -11.13
N ASP A 38 5.46 -4.09 -11.57
CA ASP A 38 4.46 -3.54 -10.66
C ASP A 38 3.60 -4.63 -10.00
N ALA A 39 3.40 -5.76 -10.68
CA ALA A 39 2.73 -6.93 -10.10
C ALA A 39 3.54 -7.60 -9.00
N GLU A 40 4.85 -7.76 -9.18
CA GLU A 40 5.73 -8.28 -8.13
C GLU A 40 5.66 -7.38 -6.88
N VAL A 41 5.68 -6.05 -7.03
CA VAL A 41 5.56 -5.13 -5.90
C VAL A 41 4.23 -5.30 -5.16
N ILE A 42 3.12 -5.30 -5.89
CA ILE A 42 1.79 -5.45 -5.28
C ILE A 42 1.66 -6.81 -4.60
N THR A 43 2.19 -7.87 -5.22
CA THR A 43 2.21 -9.22 -4.65
C THR A 43 2.96 -9.23 -3.34
N MET A 44 4.16 -8.66 -3.30
CA MET A 44 4.96 -8.54 -2.09
C MET A 44 4.23 -7.75 -0.98
N GLU A 45 3.51 -6.67 -1.33
CA GLU A 45 2.72 -5.91 -0.36
C GLU A 45 1.56 -6.71 0.22
N VAL A 46 0.80 -7.40 -0.63
CA VAL A 46 -0.35 -8.22 -0.19
C VAL A 46 0.10 -9.36 0.71
N ILE A 47 1.14 -10.09 0.32
CA ILE A 47 1.69 -11.19 1.13
C ILE A 47 2.35 -10.64 2.40
N GLY A 48 3.07 -9.53 2.29
CA GLY A 48 3.73 -8.87 3.41
C GLY A 48 2.73 -8.49 4.50
N GLU A 49 1.63 -7.84 4.11
CA GLU A 49 0.54 -7.49 5.02
C GLU A 49 -0.13 -8.74 5.61
N TYR A 50 -0.39 -9.78 4.79
CA TYR A 50 -0.94 -11.06 5.24
C TYR A 50 -0.05 -11.73 6.31
N LEU A 51 1.27 -11.57 6.22
CA LEU A 51 2.24 -12.08 7.19
C LEU A 51 2.45 -11.13 8.40
N GLY A 52 1.76 -9.99 8.44
CA GLY A 52 1.83 -9.01 9.53
C GLY A 52 2.95 -7.96 9.40
N PHE A 53 3.59 -7.84 8.23
CA PHE A 53 4.58 -6.81 7.96
C PHE A 53 3.90 -5.53 7.42
N SER A 54 3.60 -4.58 8.29
CA SER A 54 2.92 -3.33 7.93
C SER A 54 3.86 -2.20 7.44
N THR A 55 5.13 -2.49 7.19
CA THR A 55 6.10 -1.48 6.72
C THR A 55 6.84 -1.97 5.48
N ASP A 56 7.07 -1.08 4.52
CA ASP A 56 7.88 -1.37 3.31
C ASP A 56 9.24 -1.99 3.64
N ARG A 57 9.83 -1.58 4.79
CA ARG A 57 11.08 -2.15 5.28
C ARG A 57 10.90 -3.62 5.68
N GLY A 58 9.90 -3.93 6.49
CA GLY A 58 9.62 -5.30 6.94
C GLY A 58 9.35 -6.22 5.76
N ILE A 59 8.51 -5.78 4.83
CA ILE A 59 8.18 -6.50 3.61
C ILE A 59 9.44 -6.72 2.77
N TRP A 60 10.19 -5.66 2.45
CA TRP A 60 11.42 -5.76 1.65
C TRP A 60 12.43 -6.71 2.29
N THR A 61 12.69 -6.57 3.60
CA THR A 61 13.62 -7.44 4.33
C THR A 61 13.17 -8.89 4.29
N TYR A 62 11.89 -9.16 4.51
CA TYR A 62 11.34 -10.52 4.47
C TYR A 62 11.59 -11.20 3.12
N PHE A 63 11.22 -10.55 2.02
CA PHE A 63 11.40 -11.09 0.67
C PHE A 63 12.87 -11.19 0.25
N CYS A 64 13.72 -10.26 0.69
CA CYS A 64 15.16 -10.36 0.49
C CYS A 64 15.79 -11.59 1.15
N HIS A 65 15.27 -12.04 2.29
CA HIS A 65 15.83 -13.19 3.02
C HIS A 65 15.20 -14.53 2.61
N HIS A 66 13.91 -14.58 2.32
CA HIS A 66 13.18 -15.85 2.16
C HIS A 66 12.83 -16.18 0.71
N TRP A 67 12.69 -15.17 -0.15
CA TRP A 67 12.12 -15.33 -1.50
C TRP A 67 12.95 -14.64 -2.57
N ARG A 68 14.25 -14.42 -2.30
CA ARG A 68 15.16 -13.72 -3.21
C ARG A 68 15.25 -14.37 -4.59
N GLU A 69 15.20 -15.70 -4.62
CA GLU A 69 15.26 -16.49 -5.84
C GLU A 69 14.04 -16.27 -6.74
N TRP A 70 12.88 -16.00 -6.15
CA TRP A 70 11.64 -15.76 -6.88
C TRP A 70 11.52 -14.32 -7.36
N PHE A 71 12.17 -13.39 -6.67
CA PHE A 71 12.22 -11.96 -7.02
C PHE A 71 13.66 -11.48 -7.28
N PRO A 72 14.37 -12.03 -8.30
CA PRO A 72 15.79 -11.76 -8.52
C PRO A 72 16.07 -10.29 -8.87
N ARG A 73 15.07 -9.59 -9.41
CA ARG A 73 15.17 -8.17 -9.80
C ARG A 73 14.86 -7.20 -8.66
N LEU A 74 14.55 -7.70 -7.46
CA LEU A 74 14.29 -6.86 -6.30
C LEU A 74 15.52 -5.98 -5.99
N GLY A 75 15.33 -4.67 -6.06
CA GLY A 75 16.39 -3.68 -5.93
C GLY A 75 16.66 -3.26 -4.49
N SER A 76 17.19 -2.06 -4.32
CA SER A 76 17.33 -1.44 -3.00
C SER A 76 15.96 -1.19 -2.36
N ARG A 77 15.93 -1.20 -1.03
CA ARG A 77 14.73 -0.86 -0.24
C ARG A 77 14.09 0.47 -0.66
N ALA A 78 14.92 1.48 -0.94
CA ALA A 78 14.44 2.80 -1.34
C ALA A 78 13.69 2.77 -2.69
N ASN A 79 14.18 1.99 -3.65
CA ASN A 79 13.52 1.83 -4.94
C ASN A 79 12.21 1.03 -4.81
N PHE A 80 12.20 -0.01 -3.98
CA PHE A 80 10.98 -0.76 -3.67
C PHE A 80 9.90 0.14 -3.07
N ALA A 81 10.22 0.85 -1.98
CA ALA A 81 9.29 1.76 -1.30
C ALA A 81 8.79 2.88 -2.24
N LYS A 82 9.67 3.43 -3.08
CA LYS A 82 9.31 4.43 -4.10
C LYS A 82 8.36 3.87 -5.16
N GLN A 83 8.60 2.65 -5.62
CA GLN A 83 7.73 2.01 -6.61
C GLN A 83 6.36 1.68 -6.00
N ALA A 84 6.35 1.13 -4.78
CA ALA A 84 5.15 0.83 -4.01
C ALA A 84 4.27 2.07 -3.78
N SER A 85 4.88 3.21 -3.43
CA SER A 85 4.15 4.47 -3.26
C SER A 85 3.61 5.00 -4.59
N HIS A 86 4.34 4.86 -5.69
CA HIS A 86 3.86 5.27 -7.02
C HIS A 86 2.69 4.41 -7.53
N LEU A 87 2.41 3.25 -6.93
CA LEU A 87 1.26 2.40 -7.29
C LEU A 87 -0.03 2.76 -6.55
N TRP A 88 -0.06 3.86 -5.81
CA TRP A 88 -1.24 4.27 -5.04
C TRP A 88 -2.53 4.32 -5.86
N VAL A 89 -2.51 4.89 -7.07
CA VAL A 89 -3.69 4.98 -7.96
C VAL A 89 -4.26 3.60 -8.29
N VAL A 90 -3.38 2.62 -8.51
CA VAL A 90 -3.79 1.23 -8.82
C VAL A 90 -4.42 0.58 -7.59
N LYS A 91 -3.87 0.84 -6.41
CA LYS A 91 -4.42 0.33 -5.15
C LYS A 91 -5.81 0.92 -4.89
N GLN A 92 -5.95 2.23 -5.06
CA GLN A 92 -7.22 2.93 -4.92
C GLN A 92 -8.28 2.41 -5.89
N LYS A 93 -7.98 2.33 -7.20
CA LYS A 93 -8.93 1.80 -8.20
C LYS A 93 -9.41 0.38 -7.88
N ARG A 94 -8.52 -0.47 -7.36
CA ARG A 94 -8.90 -1.82 -6.92
C ARG A 94 -9.83 -1.78 -5.71
N GLN A 95 -9.53 -0.92 -4.74
CA GLN A 95 -10.39 -0.73 -3.58
C GLN A 95 -11.77 -0.20 -3.98
N GLU A 96 -11.84 0.76 -4.91
CA GLU A 96 -13.09 1.28 -5.49
C GLU A 96 -13.88 0.16 -6.18
N LYS A 97 -13.24 -0.63 -7.05
CA LYS A 97 -13.89 -1.77 -7.72
C LYS A 97 -14.44 -2.78 -6.70
N LEU A 98 -13.68 -3.08 -5.65
CA LEU A 98 -14.12 -3.97 -4.58
C LEU A 98 -15.30 -3.37 -3.80
N ALA A 99 -15.25 -2.08 -3.49
CA ALA A 99 -16.33 -1.37 -2.82
C ALA A 99 -17.63 -1.42 -3.64
N ILE A 100 -17.55 -1.23 -4.96
CA ILE A 100 -18.70 -1.39 -5.87
C ILE A 100 -19.24 -2.82 -5.83
N LEU A 101 -18.37 -3.83 -6.00
CA LEU A 101 -18.77 -5.24 -6.01
C LEU A 101 -19.42 -5.70 -4.70
N LEU A 102 -18.99 -5.15 -3.57
CA LEU A 102 -19.56 -5.44 -2.26
C LEU A 102 -20.84 -4.64 -1.96
N GLY A 103 -21.32 -3.84 -2.93
CA GLY A 103 -22.50 -2.99 -2.78
C GLY A 103 -22.31 -1.93 -1.70
N ALA A 104 -21.07 -1.48 -1.48
CA ALA A 104 -20.77 -0.53 -0.42
C ALA A 104 -21.58 0.75 -0.60
N PHE A 105 -21.68 1.25 -1.84
CA PHE A 105 -22.36 2.51 -2.19
C PHE A 105 -23.90 2.42 -2.21
N ASP A 106 -24.47 1.22 -2.21
CA ASP A 106 -25.93 1.01 -2.22
C ASP A 106 -26.52 0.96 -0.81
N ARG A 107 -25.67 1.05 0.23
CA ARG A 107 -26.11 1.00 1.63
C ARG A 107 -26.39 2.41 2.15
N PRO A 108 -27.54 2.64 2.81
CA PRO A 108 -27.87 3.95 3.39
C PRO A 108 -27.00 4.31 4.61
N VAL A 109 -26.27 3.34 5.18
CA VAL A 109 -25.42 3.52 6.34
C VAL A 109 -24.08 2.84 6.08
N HIS A 110 -22.99 3.59 6.26
CA HIS A 110 -21.63 3.08 6.22
C HIS A 110 -21.03 3.12 7.62
N ILE A 111 -20.53 1.98 8.09
CA ILE A 111 -19.70 1.93 9.30
C ILE A 111 -18.27 2.16 8.83
N ILE A 112 -17.68 3.28 9.24
CA ILE A 112 -16.29 3.61 8.98
C ILE A 112 -15.51 3.32 10.26
N ASP A 113 -14.71 2.25 10.25
CA ASP A 113 -13.72 2.01 11.32
C ASP A 113 -12.50 2.90 11.06
N GLY A 114 -12.60 4.15 11.52
CA GLY A 114 -11.54 5.14 11.37
C GLY A 114 -10.50 4.99 12.47
N PHE A 115 -9.30 4.49 12.15
CA PHE A 115 -8.16 4.56 13.06
C PHE A 115 -7.38 5.86 12.81
N PRO A 116 -7.00 6.62 13.87
CA PRO A 116 -6.24 7.84 13.69
C PRO A 116 -4.86 7.56 13.06
N LEU A 117 -4.58 8.19 11.92
CA LEU A 117 -3.34 8.02 11.19
C LEU A 117 -2.25 8.97 11.73
N PRO A 118 -1.09 8.46 12.18
CA PRO A 118 0.02 9.30 12.63
C PRO A 118 0.64 10.09 11.49
N VAL A 119 0.50 11.42 11.54
CA VAL A 119 0.98 12.33 10.49
C VAL A 119 2.40 12.81 10.78
N CYS A 120 2.69 13.23 12.01
CA CYS A 120 4.03 13.66 12.39
C CYS A 120 4.27 13.63 13.91
N GLY A 121 5.50 13.32 14.33
CA GLY A 121 5.86 13.38 15.75
C GLY A 121 5.73 14.78 16.33
N PHE A 122 5.36 14.90 17.62
CA PHE A 122 5.10 16.19 18.29
C PHE A 122 6.25 17.20 18.16
N LYS A 123 7.51 16.74 18.12
CA LYS A 123 8.68 17.62 17.95
C LYS A 123 8.63 18.43 16.64
N ARG A 124 8.06 17.87 15.57
CA ARG A 124 7.94 18.52 14.24
C ARG A 124 6.57 19.17 14.02
N ALA A 125 5.61 18.89 14.91
CA ALA A 125 4.22 19.26 14.76
C ALA A 125 3.95 20.77 14.65
N LYS A 126 4.77 21.61 15.27
CA LYS A 126 4.65 23.08 15.20
C LYS A 126 5.04 23.65 13.83
N GLY A 127 5.94 22.97 13.11
CA GLY A 127 6.43 23.40 11.78
C GLY A 127 5.84 22.60 10.62
N SER A 128 4.98 21.61 10.87
CA SER A 128 4.36 20.81 9.82
C SER A 128 3.23 21.59 9.16
N THR A 129 3.32 21.75 7.83
CA THR A 129 2.23 22.29 6.99
C THR A 129 1.33 21.20 6.44
N ASN A 130 1.78 19.94 6.43
CA ASN A 130 0.99 18.81 5.97
C ASN A 130 -0.23 18.60 6.89
N PHE A 131 -1.41 18.37 6.28
CA PHE A 131 -2.69 18.16 6.96
C PHE A 131 -3.08 19.29 7.93
N LYS A 132 -2.68 20.54 7.64
CA LYS A 132 -3.05 21.70 8.45
C LYS A 132 -4.57 21.88 8.44
N GLY A 133 -5.19 21.88 9.62
CA GLY A 133 -6.65 21.96 9.78
C GLY A 133 -7.37 20.61 9.71
N GLN A 134 -6.67 19.53 9.33
CA GLN A 134 -7.21 18.16 9.26
C GLN A 134 -6.55 17.22 10.30
N ALA A 135 -5.38 17.60 10.83
CA ALA A 135 -4.64 16.83 11.83
C ALA A 135 -4.50 17.60 13.15
N ASP A 136 -4.68 16.90 14.26
CA ASP A 136 -4.54 17.43 15.62
C ASP A 136 -3.63 16.55 16.51
N TYR A 137 -3.29 17.02 17.70
CA TYR A 137 -2.50 16.26 18.65
C TYR A 137 -3.34 15.14 19.27
N GLY A 138 -3.06 13.89 18.90
CA GLY A 138 -3.70 12.73 19.49
C GLY A 138 -2.89 12.13 20.63
N TYR A 139 -3.60 11.50 21.58
CA TYR A 139 -3.01 10.67 22.62
C TYR A 139 -3.25 9.19 22.28
N CYS A 140 -2.20 8.47 21.94
CA CYS A 140 -2.21 7.02 21.79
C CYS A 140 -1.18 6.41 22.73
N VAL A 141 -1.32 5.10 23.00
CA VAL A 141 -0.34 4.29 23.76
C VAL A 141 1.02 4.21 23.03
N ALA A 142 1.03 4.52 21.72
CA ALA A 142 2.19 4.68 20.86
C ALA A 142 2.91 6.04 21.08
N PRO A 143 4.13 6.26 20.57
CA PRO A 143 4.86 7.52 20.77
C PRO A 143 4.04 8.76 20.34
N ARG A 144 4.19 9.86 21.09
CA ARG A 144 3.43 11.12 20.95
C ARG A 144 3.49 11.70 19.52
N THR A 145 2.37 11.58 18.80
CA THR A 145 2.29 11.89 17.36
C THR A 145 0.98 12.60 17.03
N LYS A 146 1.02 13.62 16.16
CA LYS A 146 -0.18 14.25 15.60
C LYS A 146 -0.92 13.24 14.75
N LEU A 147 -2.23 13.20 14.89
CA LEU A 147 -3.13 12.25 14.26
C LEU A 147 -4.11 12.98 13.34
N THR A 148 -4.52 12.35 12.24
CA THR A 148 -5.67 12.77 11.43
C THR A 148 -6.68 11.63 11.37
N THR A 149 -7.97 11.98 11.27
CA THR A 149 -9.08 11.04 11.10
C THR A 149 -9.77 11.21 9.74
N ASP A 150 -9.35 12.20 8.94
CA ASP A 150 -9.91 12.45 7.62
C ASP A 150 -9.33 11.45 6.60
N LEU A 151 -10.04 10.34 6.43
CA LEU A 151 -9.88 9.39 5.32
C LEU A 151 -10.61 9.84 4.04
N LYS A 152 -11.14 11.07 4.00
CA LYS A 152 -11.96 11.56 2.87
C LYS A 152 -11.17 11.92 1.60
N ASP A 153 -9.84 11.93 1.67
CA ASP A 153 -8.96 12.37 0.57
C ASP A 153 -7.97 11.28 0.08
N ILE A 154 -8.25 9.98 0.30
CA ILE A 154 -7.51 8.86 -0.31
C ILE A 154 -8.45 8.04 -1.20
#